data_AF-A0A1B6KHT5-F1
#
_entry.id   AF-A0A1B6KHT5-F1
#
_cell.length_a   1.000
_cell.length_b   1.000
_cell.length_c   1.000
_cell.angle_alpha   90.00
_cell.angle_beta   90.00
_cell.angle_gamma   90.00
#
_symmetry.space_group_name_H-M   'P 1'
#
loop_
_entity.id
_entity.type
_entity.pdbx_description
1 polymer ?
#
loop_
_entity_poly.entity_id
_entity_poly.type
_entity_poly.pdbx_seq_one_letter_code
_entity_poly.pdbx_strand_id
1 'polypeptide(L)'
;DSLKSLSKGTRKSPATKRKKVFQTIPLDITGRPKFPIKLGDLTVHSLGEVVPDRPEYHTDDLIFPVGYCSTRTYGSLKEPEKQCVYTCTVMDGGQRPRFEIVADSDLEVIGNYSLDECHTQLLQKINRCLGVEIVNTKGKGADFFGLSHPTIHHLIQSCPGVRKCHGYVWTKFDLSRANEGLTVPELDASLSYEALLRSISFSKSHIVKQEPDDTVTTFQNLLMN
;
A
#
# COMPACT_ATOMS: atom_id res chain seq x y z
N ASP A 1 34.69 -25.68 39.88
CA ASP A 1 33.92 -24.64 39.20
C ASP A 1 34.46 -24.28 37.82
N SER A 2 33.54 -24.38 36.86
CA SER A 2 33.42 -23.58 35.63
C SER A 2 34.51 -23.62 34.54
N LEU A 3 34.28 -24.53 33.60
CA LEU A 3 34.47 -24.33 32.16
C LEU A 3 33.91 -22.95 31.74
N LYS A 4 34.74 -22.09 31.13
CA LYS A 4 34.27 -20.92 30.36
C LYS A 4 34.51 -21.15 28.88
N SER A 5 33.43 -21.46 28.18
CA SER A 5 33.36 -21.52 26.72
C SER A 5 33.51 -20.11 26.13
N LEU A 6 34.44 -19.97 25.18
CA LEU A 6 34.58 -18.79 24.34
C LEU A 6 33.52 -18.85 23.22
N SER A 7 32.37 -18.21 23.44
CA SER A 7 31.38 -18.00 22.37
C SER A 7 31.85 -16.90 21.43
N LYS A 8 32.39 -17.28 20.26
CA LYS A 8 32.60 -16.37 19.13
C LYS A 8 31.24 -15.90 18.63
N GLY A 9 30.85 -14.67 18.99
CA GLY A 9 29.67 -14.01 18.44
C GLY A 9 29.85 -13.76 16.94
N THR A 10 29.01 -14.41 16.13
CA THR A 10 28.91 -14.16 14.69
C THR A 10 28.42 -12.72 14.47
N ARG A 11 29.31 -11.83 14.04
CA ARG A 11 28.94 -10.49 13.58
C ARG A 11 28.01 -10.63 12.38
N LYS A 12 26.72 -10.33 12.56
CA LYS A 12 25.79 -10.11 11.45
C LYS A 12 26.29 -8.91 10.65
N SER A 13 26.62 -9.13 9.39
CA SER A 13 26.93 -8.08 8.42
C SER A 13 25.71 -7.17 8.25
N PRO A 14 25.91 -5.84 8.12
CA PRO A 14 24.80 -4.92 7.89
C PRO A 14 24.17 -5.24 6.53
N ALA A 15 22.84 -5.45 6.52
CA ALA A 15 22.07 -5.58 5.30
C ALA A 15 22.31 -4.35 4.42
N THR A 16 22.84 -4.55 3.22
CA THR A 16 23.00 -3.51 2.21
C THR A 16 21.59 -2.96 1.89
N LYS A 17 21.29 -1.74 2.34
CA LYS A 17 20.02 -1.06 2.02
C LYS A 17 19.87 -1.05 0.49
N ARG A 18 18.86 -1.74 -0.03
CA ARG A 18 18.53 -1.72 -1.47
C ARG A 18 18.31 -0.27 -1.89
N LYS A 19 18.98 0.16 -2.96
CA LYS A 19 18.87 1.54 -3.45
C LYS A 19 17.45 1.78 -4.00
N LYS A 20 16.82 2.89 -3.63
CA LYS A 20 15.53 3.29 -4.21
C LYS A 20 15.78 3.91 -5.59
N VAL A 21 15.08 3.42 -6.60
CA VAL A 21 15.20 3.90 -7.98
C VAL A 21 13.91 4.62 -8.35
N PHE A 22 14.01 5.83 -8.91
CA PHE A 22 12.85 6.59 -9.38
C PHE A 22 12.82 6.69 -10.91
N GLN A 23 11.61 6.82 -11.46
CA GLN A 23 11.40 7.05 -12.89
C GLN A 23 11.37 8.54 -13.22
N THR A 24 11.77 8.89 -14.44
CA THR A 24 11.58 10.24 -14.97
C THR A 24 10.08 10.55 -15.05
N ILE A 25 9.73 11.81 -14.83
CA ILE A 25 8.36 12.31 -15.00
C ILE A 25 8.36 13.49 -15.97
N PRO A 26 7.25 13.73 -16.67
CA PRO A 26 7.11 14.94 -17.48
C PRO A 26 7.18 16.19 -16.60
N LEU A 27 7.96 17.17 -17.05
CA LEU A 27 8.03 18.49 -16.45
C LEU A 27 7.32 19.51 -17.35
N ASP A 28 6.78 20.57 -16.75
CA ASP A 28 6.26 21.73 -17.48
C ASP A 28 7.39 22.66 -17.94
N ILE A 29 7.03 23.76 -18.62
CA ILE A 29 7.98 24.76 -19.12
C ILE A 29 8.78 25.46 -18.01
N THR A 30 8.32 25.37 -16.75
CA THR A 30 8.98 25.94 -15.58
C THR A 30 9.86 24.92 -14.85
N GLY A 31 9.95 23.69 -15.37
CA GLY A 31 10.71 22.60 -14.75
C GLY A 31 10.00 21.95 -13.57
N ARG A 32 8.69 22.20 -13.37
CA ARG A 32 7.89 21.60 -12.30
C ARG A 32 7.21 20.31 -12.78
N PRO A 33 6.94 19.35 -11.88
CA PRO A 33 6.17 18.15 -12.22
C PRO A 33 4.84 18.47 -12.90
N LYS A 34 4.57 17.85 -14.05
CA LYS A 34 3.28 17.95 -14.72
C LYS A 34 2.33 16.88 -14.17
N PHE A 35 1.22 17.32 -13.57
CA PHE A 35 0.17 16.44 -13.07
C PHE A 35 -0.89 16.14 -14.15
N PRO A 36 -1.59 14.99 -14.04
CA PRO A 36 -1.35 13.92 -13.08
C PRO A 36 -0.13 13.05 -13.45
N ILE A 37 0.57 12.52 -12.44
CA ILE A 37 1.70 11.60 -12.61
C ILE A 37 1.16 10.17 -12.51
N LYS A 38 1.24 9.39 -13.59
CA LYS A 38 0.75 8.01 -13.66
C LYS A 38 1.88 7.00 -13.41
N LEU A 39 1.64 6.05 -12.50
CA LEU A 39 2.59 5.08 -11.95
C LEU A 39 1.89 3.71 -11.79
N GLY A 40 1.55 3.06 -12.91
CA GLY A 40 0.72 1.85 -12.90
C GLY A 40 -0.68 2.14 -12.37
N ASP A 41 -1.14 1.39 -11.37
CA ASP A 41 -2.44 1.58 -10.70
C ASP A 41 -2.51 2.85 -9.84
N LEU A 42 -1.36 3.50 -9.57
CA LEU A 42 -1.28 4.75 -8.83
C LEU A 42 -1.27 5.94 -9.78
N THR A 43 -2.08 6.96 -9.50
CA THR A 43 -2.01 8.26 -10.16
C THR A 43 -1.95 9.36 -9.11
N VAL A 44 -0.95 10.23 -9.17
CA VAL A 44 -0.82 11.37 -8.24
C VAL A 44 -1.31 12.64 -8.92
N HIS A 45 -2.20 13.37 -8.24
CA HIS A 45 -2.85 14.59 -8.74
C HIS A 45 -2.26 15.86 -8.12
N SER A 46 -1.79 15.77 -6.88
CA SER A 46 -1.16 16.87 -6.15
C SER A 46 -0.16 16.32 -5.14
N LEU A 47 1.00 16.95 -5.01
CA LEU A 47 1.96 16.63 -3.95
C LEU A 47 1.63 17.33 -2.63
N GLY A 48 0.73 18.32 -2.63
CA GLY A 48 0.41 19.12 -1.44
C GLY A 48 1.52 20.07 -1.00
N GLU A 49 1.38 20.58 0.23
CA GLU A 49 2.29 21.52 0.86
C GLU A 49 2.91 20.92 2.12
N VAL A 50 4.23 21.03 2.24
CA VAL A 50 4.97 20.52 3.40
C VAL A 50 4.73 21.44 4.60
N VAL A 51 4.45 20.82 5.75
CA VAL A 51 4.17 21.48 7.02
C VAL A 51 5.33 21.18 8.00
N PRO A 52 6.42 21.96 7.97
CA PRO A 52 7.62 21.65 8.75
C PRO A 52 7.56 22.11 10.22
N ASP A 53 6.61 22.97 10.56
CA ASP A 53 6.41 23.55 11.89
C ASP A 53 5.68 22.60 12.86
N ARG A 54 5.00 21.58 12.34
CA ARG A 54 4.28 20.56 13.13
C ARG A 54 4.96 19.19 13.00
N PRO A 55 5.53 18.63 14.09
CA PRO A 55 6.37 17.44 14.02
C PRO A 55 5.64 16.16 13.61
N GLU A 56 4.30 16.08 13.78
CA GLU A 56 3.53 14.89 13.40
C GLU A 56 3.25 14.80 11.89
N TYR A 57 3.67 15.80 11.09
CA TYR A 57 3.51 15.81 9.62
C TYR A 57 4.69 15.17 8.87
N HIS A 58 5.65 14.57 9.58
CA HIS A 58 6.70 13.74 9.00
C HIS A 58 7.22 12.72 10.02
N THR A 59 7.75 11.62 9.50
CA THR A 59 8.55 10.64 10.26
C THR A 59 10.03 10.82 9.88
N ASP A 60 10.88 9.90 10.32
CA ASP A 60 12.26 9.84 9.86
C ASP A 60 12.38 9.43 8.39
N ASP A 61 11.35 8.80 7.80
CA ASP A 61 11.39 8.23 6.45
C ASP A 61 10.34 8.78 5.48
N LEU A 62 9.26 9.40 5.95
CA LEU A 62 8.16 9.93 5.15
C LEU A 62 7.80 11.36 5.56
N ILE A 63 7.20 12.08 4.62
CA ILE A 63 6.62 13.41 4.83
C ILE A 63 5.17 13.33 4.37
N PHE A 64 4.27 14.00 5.09
CA PHE A 64 2.82 13.99 4.86
C PHE A 64 2.35 15.40 4.48
N PRO A 65 2.48 15.82 3.20
CA PRO A 65 2.10 17.17 2.81
C PRO A 65 0.58 17.35 2.84
N VAL A 66 0.11 18.46 3.39
CA VAL A 66 -1.32 18.81 3.38
C VAL A 66 -1.78 19.08 1.95
N GLY A 67 -2.92 18.52 1.56
CA GLY A 67 -3.43 18.62 0.20
C GLY A 67 -2.74 17.66 -0.79
N TYR A 68 -1.91 16.72 -0.31
CA TYR A 68 -1.50 15.58 -1.13
C TYR A 68 -2.74 14.81 -1.58
N CYS A 69 -2.81 14.49 -2.87
CA CYS A 69 -3.93 13.81 -3.48
C CYS A 69 -3.44 12.80 -4.52
N SER A 70 -3.81 11.55 -4.33
CA SER A 70 -3.60 10.47 -5.30
C SER A 70 -4.87 9.67 -5.50
N THR A 71 -4.92 8.90 -6.57
CA THR A 71 -5.93 7.89 -6.81
C THR A 71 -5.27 6.54 -7.05
N ARG A 72 -5.88 5.47 -6.57
CA ARG A 72 -5.47 4.09 -6.81
C ARG A 72 -6.62 3.25 -7.34
N THR A 73 -6.40 2.56 -8.44
CA THR A 73 -7.34 1.53 -8.93
C THR A 73 -7.24 0.29 -8.06
N TYR A 74 -8.36 -0.20 -7.53
CA TYR A 74 -8.40 -1.39 -6.69
C TYR A 74 -9.82 -2.01 -6.65
N GLY A 75 -10.03 -3.11 -5.92
CA GLY A 75 -11.34 -3.79 -5.87
C GLY A 75 -12.41 -2.95 -5.16
N SER A 76 -13.65 -2.96 -5.68
CA SER A 76 -14.78 -2.23 -5.09
C SER A 76 -15.21 -2.80 -3.74
N LEU A 77 -15.62 -1.92 -2.83
CA LEU A 77 -16.19 -2.32 -1.53
C LEU A 77 -17.53 -3.08 -1.64
N LYS A 78 -18.24 -2.95 -2.76
CA LYS A 78 -19.54 -3.59 -3.01
C LYS A 78 -19.41 -4.89 -3.81
N GLU A 79 -18.40 -4.96 -4.67
CA GLU A 79 -18.14 -6.10 -5.54
C GLU A 79 -16.63 -6.17 -5.84
N PRO A 80 -15.82 -6.83 -5.00
CA PRO A 80 -14.35 -6.79 -5.10
C PRO A 80 -13.76 -7.37 -6.39
N GLU A 81 -14.57 -8.08 -7.19
CA GLU A 81 -14.25 -8.54 -8.55
C GLU A 81 -14.46 -7.48 -9.64
N LYS A 82 -14.96 -6.30 -9.26
CA LYS A 82 -14.99 -5.11 -10.11
C LYS A 82 -14.03 -4.07 -9.57
N GLN A 83 -13.28 -3.46 -10.47
CA GLN A 83 -12.40 -2.35 -10.14
C GLN A 83 -13.19 -1.08 -9.83
N CYS A 84 -12.64 -0.27 -8.96
CA CYS A 84 -13.07 1.09 -8.67
C CYS A 84 -11.85 1.96 -8.39
N VAL A 85 -12.04 3.27 -8.31
CA VAL A 85 -10.97 4.23 -8.03
C VAL A 85 -11.09 4.75 -6.61
N TYR A 86 -10.03 4.61 -5.82
CA TYR A 86 -9.92 5.17 -4.48
C TYR A 86 -9.13 6.47 -4.50
N THR A 87 -9.73 7.57 -4.10
CA THR A 87 -9.04 8.84 -3.86
C THR A 87 -8.44 8.84 -2.46
N CYS A 88 -7.13 9.03 -2.36
CA CYS A 88 -6.36 9.08 -1.13
C CYS A 88 -5.91 10.53 -0.89
N THR A 89 -6.21 11.09 0.29
CA THR A 89 -5.86 12.47 0.62
C THR A 89 -5.17 12.60 1.97
N VAL A 90 -4.26 13.57 2.06
CA VAL A 90 -3.68 14.03 3.33
C VAL A 90 -4.30 15.39 3.65
N MET A 91 -5.11 15.43 4.70
CA MET A 91 -5.84 16.61 5.15
C MET A 91 -5.13 17.26 6.33
N ASP A 92 -5.35 18.56 6.52
CA ASP A 92 -4.91 19.24 7.73
C ASP A 92 -5.79 18.81 8.92
N GLY A 93 -5.23 18.03 9.85
CA GLY A 93 -5.89 17.57 11.06
C GLY A 93 -5.55 18.38 12.31
N GLY A 94 -4.94 19.57 12.18
CA GLY A 94 -4.49 20.37 13.31
C GLY A 94 -3.10 19.95 13.79
N GLN A 95 -2.98 19.26 14.92
CA GLN A 95 -1.65 18.90 15.44
C GLN A 95 -0.94 17.82 14.60
N ARG A 96 -1.71 17.04 13.84
CA ARG A 96 -1.23 15.89 13.06
C ARG A 96 -2.07 15.73 11.77
N PRO A 97 -1.54 15.11 10.72
CA PRO A 97 -2.28 14.91 9.48
C PRO A 97 -3.48 13.96 9.69
N ARG A 98 -4.53 14.17 8.90
CA ARG A 98 -5.64 13.23 8.77
C ARG A 98 -5.59 12.60 7.39
N PHE A 99 -5.66 11.27 7.34
CA PHE A 99 -5.60 10.50 6.10
C PHE A 99 -7.00 10.03 5.75
N GLU A 100 -7.39 10.15 4.48
CA GLU A 100 -8.71 9.73 4.02
C GLU A 100 -8.62 8.92 2.73
N ILE A 101 -9.41 7.85 2.65
CA ILE A 101 -9.64 7.06 1.44
C ILE A 101 -11.14 7.14 1.11
N VAL A 102 -11.47 7.51 -0.12
CA VAL A 102 -12.85 7.60 -0.61
C VAL A 102 -12.96 6.86 -1.95
N ALA A 103 -13.95 5.97 -2.08
CA ALA A 103 -14.21 5.28 -3.34
C ALA A 103 -15.02 6.17 -4.29
N ASP A 104 -14.80 6.07 -5.60
CA ASP A 104 -15.63 6.72 -6.61
C ASP A 104 -17.08 6.20 -6.64
N SER A 105 -17.28 4.96 -6.19
CA SER A 105 -18.56 4.24 -6.18
C SER A 105 -19.28 4.27 -4.82
N ASP A 106 -18.63 4.80 -3.79
CA ASP A 106 -19.16 4.94 -2.44
C ASP A 106 -18.51 6.12 -1.72
N LEU A 107 -19.32 7.11 -1.35
CA LEU A 107 -18.85 8.34 -0.71
C LEU A 107 -18.55 8.17 0.80
N GLU A 108 -18.66 6.95 1.33
CA GLU A 108 -18.21 6.67 2.69
C GLU A 108 -16.69 6.93 2.83
N VAL A 109 -16.35 7.82 3.75
CA VAL A 109 -14.95 8.20 4.01
C VAL A 109 -14.32 7.23 5.01
N ILE A 110 -13.26 6.55 4.59
CA ILE A 110 -12.36 5.82 5.50
C ILE A 110 -11.29 6.80 5.97
N GLY A 111 -11.54 7.45 7.11
CA GLY A 111 -10.67 8.49 7.67
C GLY A 111 -9.97 8.05 8.96
N ASN A 112 -8.66 8.28 9.08
CA ASN A 112 -7.89 7.97 10.28
C ASN A 112 -6.64 8.86 10.42
N TYR A 113 -5.95 8.79 11.57
CA TYR A 113 -4.68 9.48 11.83
C TYR A 113 -3.45 8.64 11.50
N SER A 114 -3.65 7.41 11.02
CA SER A 114 -2.60 6.51 10.54
C SER A 114 -2.93 6.03 9.12
N LEU A 115 -1.95 6.12 8.23
CA LEU A 115 -2.01 5.57 6.87
C LEU A 115 -2.34 4.07 6.90
N ASP A 116 -1.64 3.32 7.76
CA ASP A 116 -1.80 1.87 7.86
C ASP A 116 -3.17 1.49 8.39
N GLU A 117 -3.75 2.28 9.29
CA GLU A 117 -5.11 2.04 9.79
C GLU A 117 -6.16 2.33 8.73
N CYS A 118 -6.01 3.38 7.91
CA CYS A 118 -6.90 3.62 6.77
C CYS A 118 -6.89 2.43 5.81
N HIS A 119 -5.69 1.95 5.45
CA HIS A 119 -5.55 0.83 4.54
C HIS A 119 -6.05 -0.49 5.17
N THR A 120 -5.79 -0.72 6.45
CA THR A 120 -6.31 -1.90 7.18
C THR A 120 -7.84 -1.93 7.14
N GLN A 121 -8.51 -0.80 7.40
CA GLN A 121 -9.97 -0.71 7.36
C GLN A 121 -10.52 -0.97 5.95
N LEU A 122 -9.86 -0.45 4.91
CA LEU A 122 -10.21 -0.75 3.52
C LEU A 122 -10.19 -2.27 3.26
N LEU A 123 -9.08 -2.93 3.60
CA LEU A 123 -8.90 -4.38 3.37
C LEU A 123 -9.90 -5.22 4.18
N GLN A 124 -10.20 -4.80 5.41
CA GLN A 124 -11.24 -5.46 6.23
C GLN A 124 -12.63 -5.36 5.59
N LYS A 125 -12.99 -4.22 4.99
CA LYS A 125 -14.25 -4.07 4.27
C LYS A 125 -14.30 -4.95 3.02
N ILE A 126 -13.19 -5.08 2.28
CA ILE A 126 -13.08 -5.99 1.13
C ILE A 126 -13.31 -7.44 1.56
N ASN A 127 -12.60 -7.93 2.59
CA ASN A 127 -12.79 -9.29 3.09
C ASN A 127 -14.21 -9.52 3.63
N ARG A 128 -14.80 -8.51 4.30
CA ARG A 128 -16.19 -8.57 4.76
C ARG A 128 -17.18 -8.75 3.60
N CYS A 129 -16.96 -8.03 2.49
CA CYS A 129 -17.79 -8.18 1.30
C CYS A 129 -17.64 -9.56 0.66
N LEU A 130 -16.44 -10.14 0.69
CA LEU A 130 -16.18 -11.49 0.17
C LEU A 130 -16.71 -12.59 1.10
N GLY A 131 -16.98 -12.29 2.37
CA GLY A 131 -17.39 -13.27 3.39
C GLY A 131 -16.26 -14.21 3.85
N VAL A 132 -15.05 -14.02 3.34
CA VAL A 132 -13.86 -14.83 3.62
C VAL A 132 -12.62 -13.94 3.65
N GLU A 133 -11.62 -14.32 4.44
CA GLU A 133 -10.35 -13.60 4.50
C GLU A 133 -9.46 -13.97 3.30
N ILE A 134 -9.54 -13.18 2.23
CA ILE A 134 -8.73 -13.37 1.01
C ILE A 134 -7.43 -12.58 1.07
N VAL A 135 -7.47 -11.37 1.62
CA VAL A 135 -6.34 -10.45 1.64
C VAL A 135 -5.85 -10.27 3.06
N ASN A 136 -4.53 -10.29 3.26
CA ASN A 136 -3.93 -9.95 4.55
C ASN A 136 -4.26 -8.49 4.88
N THR A 137 -4.86 -8.25 6.05
CA THR A 137 -5.30 -6.93 6.49
C THR A 137 -4.21 -6.07 7.14
N LYS A 138 -2.96 -6.53 7.21
CA LYS A 138 -1.83 -5.73 7.68
C LYS A 138 -1.65 -4.50 6.79
N GLY A 139 -1.95 -3.33 7.36
CA GLY A 139 -1.83 -2.04 6.69
C GLY A 139 -0.49 -1.80 6.00
N LYS A 140 -0.59 -1.26 4.78
CA LYS A 140 0.51 -0.76 3.95
C LYS A 140 0.14 0.60 3.38
N GLY A 141 -0.27 1.51 4.25
CA GLY A 141 -0.94 2.74 3.85
C GLY A 141 -0.02 3.68 3.08
N ALA A 142 1.26 3.77 3.46
CA ALA A 142 2.23 4.58 2.72
C ALA A 142 2.38 4.12 1.25
N ASP A 143 2.35 2.81 1.01
CA ASP A 143 2.39 2.22 -0.34
C ASP A 143 1.05 2.44 -1.08
N PHE A 144 -0.07 2.24 -0.39
CA PHE A 144 -1.40 2.42 -0.98
C PHE A 144 -1.64 3.89 -1.38
N PHE A 145 -1.32 4.86 -0.52
CA PHE A 145 -1.39 6.29 -0.83
C PHE A 145 -0.34 6.72 -1.87
N GLY A 146 0.73 5.93 -2.04
CA GLY A 146 1.82 6.20 -2.97
C GLY A 146 2.94 7.09 -2.42
N LEU A 147 2.89 7.48 -1.14
CA LEU A 147 3.88 8.35 -0.50
C LEU A 147 5.27 7.70 -0.42
N SER A 148 5.32 6.38 -0.26
CA SER A 148 6.56 5.60 -0.26
C SER A 148 7.09 5.25 -1.66
N HIS A 149 6.28 5.48 -2.71
CA HIS A 149 6.66 5.17 -4.08
C HIS A 149 7.93 5.98 -4.43
N PRO A 150 9.03 5.37 -4.91
CA PRO A 150 10.31 6.05 -5.03
C PRO A 150 10.27 7.38 -5.78
N THR A 151 9.51 7.46 -6.87
CA THR A 151 9.29 8.70 -7.62
C THR A 151 8.58 9.77 -6.81
N ILE A 152 7.50 9.42 -6.12
CA ILE A 152 6.72 10.39 -5.34
C ILE A 152 7.52 10.82 -4.12
N HIS A 153 8.17 9.87 -3.44
CA HIS A 153 9.07 10.16 -2.33
C HIS A 153 10.20 11.13 -2.75
N HIS A 154 10.83 10.90 -3.90
CA HIS A 154 11.85 11.79 -4.46
C HIS A 154 11.31 13.20 -4.74
N LEU A 155 10.09 13.30 -5.29
CA LEU A 155 9.45 14.58 -5.58
C LEU A 155 9.07 15.33 -4.30
N ILE A 156 8.47 14.66 -3.33
CA ILE A 156 8.13 15.24 -2.03
C ILE A 156 9.39 15.73 -1.33
N GLN A 157 10.48 14.95 -1.33
CA GLN A 157 11.76 15.36 -0.75
C GLN A 157 12.35 16.62 -1.42
N SER A 158 11.99 16.88 -2.68
CA SER A 158 12.41 18.06 -3.44
C SER A 158 11.50 19.29 -3.20
N CYS A 159 10.40 19.16 -2.45
CA CYS A 159 9.49 20.27 -2.19
C CYS A 159 10.10 21.32 -1.25
N PRO A 160 9.65 22.59 -1.36
CA PRO A 160 9.97 23.62 -0.38
C PRO A 160 9.56 23.20 1.04
N GLY A 161 10.33 23.60 2.04
CA GLY A 161 10.02 23.33 3.45
C GLY A 161 10.62 22.03 4.01
N VAL A 162 10.90 21.02 3.18
CA VAL A 162 11.44 19.71 3.63
C VAL A 162 12.71 19.82 4.46
N ARG A 163 13.61 20.76 4.11
CA ARG A 163 14.85 21.00 4.88
C ARG A 163 14.62 21.43 6.32
N LYS A 164 13.40 21.89 6.66
CA LYS A 164 12.98 22.30 8.00
C LYS A 164 12.27 21.18 8.76
N CYS A 165 11.98 20.03 8.14
CA CYS A 165 11.41 18.85 8.80
C CYS A 165 12.48 18.20 9.70
N HIS A 166 12.48 18.54 10.98
CA HIS A 166 13.45 18.02 11.95
C HIS A 166 13.26 16.51 12.15
N GLY A 167 14.35 15.75 12.05
CA GLY A 167 14.34 14.29 12.19
C GLY A 167 14.13 13.51 10.88
N TYR A 168 13.70 14.17 9.80
CA TYR A 168 13.58 13.53 8.49
C TYR A 168 14.96 13.15 7.91
N VAL A 169 15.11 11.89 7.51
CA VAL A 169 16.35 11.33 6.95
C VAL A 169 16.27 11.31 5.43
N TRP A 170 17.15 12.10 4.79
CA TRP A 170 17.23 12.21 3.34
C TRP A 170 17.56 10.87 2.68
N THR A 171 16.67 10.42 1.80
CA THR A 171 16.87 9.23 1.01
C THR A 171 17.65 9.55 -0.25
N LYS A 172 18.64 8.71 -0.58
CA LYS A 172 19.35 8.76 -1.86
C LYS A 172 18.59 7.95 -2.90
N PHE A 173 18.33 8.57 -4.05
CA PHE A 173 17.64 7.94 -5.17
C PHE A 173 18.56 7.86 -6.38
N ASP A 174 18.57 6.70 -7.03
CA ASP A 174 19.22 6.54 -8.34
C ASP A 174 18.16 6.66 -9.45
N LEU A 175 18.52 7.26 -10.58
CA LEU A 175 17.61 7.37 -11.72
C LEU A 175 17.49 6.01 -12.44
N SER A 176 16.27 5.56 -12.75
CA SER A 176 16.05 4.34 -13.53
C SER A 176 16.67 4.50 -14.92
N ARG A 177 17.65 3.67 -15.26
CA ARG A 177 18.32 3.70 -16.58
C ARG A 177 17.58 2.92 -17.66
N ALA A 178 16.57 2.14 -17.29
CA ALA A 178 15.70 1.40 -18.19
C ALA A 178 14.36 1.13 -17.50
N ASN A 179 13.32 0.87 -18.30
CA ASN A 179 11.97 0.48 -17.90
C ASN A 179 11.98 -0.94 -17.30
N GLU A 180 12.85 -1.17 -16.31
CA GLU A 180 13.08 -2.49 -15.71
C GLU A 180 11.97 -2.79 -14.71
N GLY A 181 11.05 -3.66 -15.15
CA GLY A 181 10.47 -4.72 -14.33
C GLY A 181 9.50 -4.28 -13.24
N LEU A 182 8.23 -4.64 -13.44
CA LEU A 182 7.16 -4.82 -12.46
C LEU A 182 7.64 -4.74 -11.00
N THR A 183 7.26 -3.68 -10.30
CA THR A 183 7.65 -3.47 -8.90
C THR A 183 7.00 -4.54 -8.01
N VAL A 184 7.65 -4.93 -6.90
CA VAL A 184 7.14 -5.90 -5.91
C VAL A 184 5.66 -5.70 -5.48
N PRO A 185 5.14 -4.45 -5.34
CA PRO A 185 3.71 -4.20 -5.08
C PRO A 185 2.72 -4.88 -6.03
N GLU A 186 3.13 -5.22 -7.25
CA GLU A 186 2.25 -5.75 -8.29
C GLU A 186 1.79 -7.20 -8.03
N LEU A 187 2.52 -7.93 -7.19
CA LEU A 187 2.16 -9.29 -6.74
C LEU A 187 1.39 -9.31 -5.43
N ASP A 188 1.28 -8.18 -4.75
CA ASP A 188 0.66 -8.09 -3.45
C ASP A 188 -0.84 -7.84 -3.57
N ALA A 189 -1.63 -8.82 -3.15
CA ALA A 189 -3.09 -8.75 -3.20
C ALA A 189 -3.68 -7.63 -2.35
N SER A 190 -2.92 -6.96 -1.48
CA SER A 190 -3.34 -5.75 -0.73
C SER A 190 -3.13 -4.44 -1.49
N LEU A 191 -2.34 -4.43 -2.56
CA LEU A 191 -1.94 -3.22 -3.30
C LEU A 191 -2.26 -3.29 -4.80
N SER A 192 -2.41 -4.51 -5.34
CA SER A 192 -2.63 -4.79 -6.77
C SER A 192 -4.00 -5.43 -6.97
N TYR A 193 -4.81 -4.82 -7.84
CA TYR A 193 -6.11 -5.36 -8.19
C TYR A 193 -6.01 -6.72 -8.89
N GLU A 194 -5.01 -6.89 -9.75
CA GLU A 194 -4.78 -8.16 -10.43
C GLU A 194 -4.43 -9.28 -9.44
N ALA A 195 -3.57 -8.98 -8.47
CA ALA A 195 -3.23 -9.93 -7.42
C ALA A 195 -4.44 -10.27 -6.53
N LEU A 196 -5.31 -9.29 -6.24
CA LEU A 196 -6.59 -9.51 -5.57
C LEU A 196 -7.48 -10.49 -6.36
N LEU A 197 -7.69 -10.23 -7.65
CA LEU A 197 -8.51 -11.10 -8.51
C LEU A 197 -7.97 -12.54 -8.59
N ARG A 198 -6.63 -12.69 -8.67
CA ARG A 198 -5.97 -14.00 -8.63
C ARG A 198 -6.26 -14.73 -7.31
N SER A 199 -6.18 -14.03 -6.18
CA SER A 199 -6.48 -14.60 -4.86
C SER A 199 -7.96 -14.98 -4.70
N ILE A 200 -8.89 -14.14 -5.18
CA ILE A 200 -10.33 -14.45 -5.17
C ILE A 200 -10.60 -15.70 -6.02
N SER A 201 -10.07 -15.75 -7.23
CA SER A 201 -10.24 -16.89 -8.15
C SER A 201 -9.69 -18.19 -7.57
N PHE A 202 -8.52 -18.12 -6.95
CA PHE A 202 -7.90 -19.26 -6.28
C PHE A 202 -8.76 -19.79 -5.13
N SER A 203 -9.30 -18.90 -4.28
CA SER A 203 -10.19 -19.28 -3.19
C SER A 203 -11.48 -19.96 -3.68
N LYS A 204 -12.15 -19.40 -4.69
CA LYS A 204 -13.35 -20.01 -5.29
C LYS A 204 -13.07 -21.42 -5.83
N SER A 205 -11.93 -21.63 -6.49
CA SER A 205 -11.57 -22.94 -7.06
C SER A 205 -11.28 -24.02 -6.00
N HIS A 206 -10.85 -23.63 -4.79
CA HIS A 206 -10.64 -24.57 -3.68
C HIS A 206 -11.95 -24.96 -3.01
N ILE A 207 -12.93 -24.06 -2.95
CA ILE A 207 -14.27 -24.34 -2.43
C ILE A 207 -14.99 -25.37 -3.33
N VAL A 208 -14.91 -25.22 -4.66
CA VAL A 208 -15.57 -26.15 -5.61
C VAL A 208 -14.96 -27.56 -5.60
N LYS A 209 -13.67 -27.70 -5.24
CA LYS A 209 -13.01 -29.01 -5.15
C LYS A 209 -13.23 -29.72 -3.81
N GLN A 210 -13.93 -29.09 -2.86
CA GLN A 210 -14.16 -29.59 -1.50
C GLN A 210 -15.61 -29.98 -1.22
N GLU A 211 -16.50 -30.01 -2.22
CA GLU A 211 -17.82 -30.63 -2.01
C GLU A 211 -17.65 -32.11 -1.61
N PRO A 212 -18.35 -32.57 -0.55
CA PRO A 212 -18.24 -33.94 -0.10
C PRO A 212 -18.83 -34.86 -1.16
N ASP A 213 -18.11 -35.94 -1.44
CA ASP A 213 -18.63 -37.06 -2.22
C ASP A 213 -19.69 -37.79 -1.36
N ASP A 214 -20.91 -37.25 -1.33
CA ASP A 214 -22.07 -37.80 -0.61
C ASP A 214 -22.59 -39.12 -1.22
N THR A 215 -21.84 -39.74 -2.15
CA THR A 215 -22.24 -41.02 -2.74
C THR A 215 -21.93 -42.23 -1.86
N VAL A 216 -21.19 -42.08 -0.76
CA VAL A 216 -20.81 -43.24 0.09
C VAL A 216 -21.84 -43.57 1.18
N THR A 217 -22.73 -42.65 1.58
CA THR A 217 -23.64 -42.89 2.73
C THR A 217 -24.98 -43.55 2.36
N THR A 218 -25.34 -43.62 1.08
CA THR A 218 -26.65 -44.20 0.68
C THR A 218 -26.63 -45.73 0.53
N PHE A 219 -25.47 -46.35 0.27
CA PHE A 219 -25.39 -47.81 0.08
C PHE A 219 -25.34 -48.63 1.38
N GLN A 220 -25.06 -48.03 2.54
CA GLN A 220 -25.09 -48.75 3.82
C GLN A 220 -26.47 -48.76 4.50
N ASN A 221 -27.39 -47.86 4.13
CA ASN A 221 -28.73 -47.81 4.73
C ASN A 221 -29.79 -48.65 4.01
N LEU A 222 -29.45 -49.28 2.87
CA LEU A 222 -30.37 -50.20 2.14
C LEU A 222 -30.05 -51.69 2.38
N LEU A 223 -29.01 -52.00 3.17
CA LEU A 223 -28.63 -53.38 3.52
C LEU A 223 -28.95 -53.76 4.98
N MET A 224 -29.71 -52.92 5.69
CA MET A 224 -30.12 -53.18 7.07
C MET A 224 -31.63 -53.18 7.33
N ASN A 225 -32.47 -53.24 6.30
CA ASN A 225 -33.91 -53.54 6.44
C ASN A 225 -34.32 -54.71 5.55
#